data_AF-A0A0D0IW81-F1
#
_entry.id   AF-A0A0D0IW81-F1
#
_cell.length_a   1.000
_cell.length_b   1.000
_cell.length_c   1.000
_cell.angle_alpha   90.00
_cell.angle_beta   90.00
_cell.angle_gamma   90.00
#
_symmetry.space_group_name_H-M   'P 1'
#
loop_
_entity.id
_entity.type
_entity.pdbx_description
1 polymer ?
#
loop_
_entity_poly.entity_id
_entity_poly.type
_entity_poly.pdbx_seq_one_letter_code
_entity_poly.pdbx_strand_id
1 'polypeptide(L)'
;MTWKIYREALSLKLSEIELDGDLHYDAAQAALCLVDPESGEEEVLTVSLLSDGYVALPGEVFVRDYSEHSGLPTALVTAGVCELVEELSVGPFGSWVQRMRVLEAPSAHRS
;
A
#
# COMPACT_ATOMS: atom_id res chain seq x y z
N MET A 1 9.01 14.54 0.13
CA MET A 1 8.21 13.44 -0.42
C MET A 1 7.98 13.76 -1.88
N THR A 2 8.24 12.81 -2.77
CA THR A 2 7.99 12.99 -4.22
C THR A 2 6.97 11.94 -4.62
N TRP A 3 5.71 12.22 -4.30
CA TRP A 3 4.60 11.38 -4.71
C TRP A 3 4.51 11.35 -6.24
N LYS A 4 4.44 10.14 -6.79
CA LYS A 4 4.11 9.92 -8.19
C LYS A 4 2.80 9.19 -8.25
N ILE A 5 1.89 9.68 -9.10
CA ILE A 5 0.70 8.93 -9.47
C ILE A 5 1.19 7.60 -10.05
N TYR A 6 0.80 6.52 -9.38
CA TYR A 6 1.12 5.15 -9.74
C TYR A 6 -0.05 4.51 -10.47
N ARG A 7 -1.30 4.77 -10.04
CA ARG A 7 -2.51 4.34 -10.75
C ARG A 7 -3.67 5.29 -10.45
N GLU A 8 -4.38 5.71 -11.48
CA GLU A 8 -5.58 6.55 -11.34
C GLU A 8 -6.83 5.70 -11.13
N ALA A 9 -7.83 6.26 -10.45
CA ALA A 9 -9.15 5.67 -10.23
C ALA A 9 -9.10 4.20 -9.75
N LEU A 10 -8.25 3.93 -8.76
CA LEU A 10 -8.16 2.64 -8.10
C LEU A 10 -9.32 2.48 -7.12
N SER A 11 -9.97 1.33 -7.17
CA SER A 11 -10.93 0.85 -6.16
C SER A 11 -10.32 -0.33 -5.40
N LEU A 12 -10.23 -0.21 -4.08
CA LEU A 12 -9.81 -1.28 -3.17
C LEU A 12 -11.01 -1.76 -2.37
N LYS A 13 -11.40 -3.01 -2.60
CA LYS A 13 -12.50 -3.64 -1.86
C LYS A 13 -11.98 -4.27 -0.58
N LEU A 14 -12.30 -3.65 0.55
CA LEU A 14 -12.00 -4.17 1.88
C LEU A 14 -13.22 -4.92 2.43
N SER A 15 -13.07 -5.51 3.62
CA SER A 15 -14.14 -6.34 4.20
C SER A 15 -15.40 -5.55 4.56
N GLU A 16 -15.24 -4.29 4.99
CA GLU A 16 -16.34 -3.46 5.49
C GLU A 16 -16.54 -2.16 4.72
N ILE A 17 -15.54 -1.74 3.93
CA ILE A 17 -15.53 -0.48 3.17
C ILE A 17 -14.92 -0.68 1.78
N GLU A 18 -15.16 0.27 0.90
CA GLU A 18 -14.47 0.42 -0.38
C GLU A 18 -13.68 1.73 -0.32
N LEU A 19 -12.42 1.69 -0.75
CA LEU A 19 -11.56 2.86 -0.86
C LEU A 19 -11.33 3.17 -2.32
N ASP A 20 -11.71 4.37 -2.75
CA ASP A 20 -11.59 4.84 -4.12
C ASP A 20 -10.63 6.04 -4.18
N GLY A 21 -9.75 6.06 -5.18
CA GLY A 21 -8.89 7.22 -5.41
C GLY A 21 -7.70 6.96 -6.31
N ASP A 22 -6.84 7.97 -6.42
CA ASP A 22 -5.60 7.88 -7.15
C ASP A 22 -4.52 7.33 -6.24
N LEU A 23 -3.93 6.20 -6.61
CA LEU A 23 -2.84 5.58 -5.88
C LEU A 23 -1.53 6.26 -6.24
N HIS A 24 -0.88 6.82 -5.24
CA HIS A 24 0.43 7.43 -5.31
C HIS A 24 1.48 6.53 -4.66
N TYR A 25 2.69 6.51 -5.24
CA TYR A 25 3.84 5.79 -4.72
C TYR A 25 5.04 6.72 -4.54
N ASP A 26 5.63 6.74 -3.35
CA ASP A 26 6.93 7.35 -3.08
C ASP A 26 7.96 6.24 -2.84
N ALA A 27 8.75 5.97 -3.89
CA ALA A 27 9.80 4.95 -3.85
C ALA A 27 10.95 5.29 -2.88
N ALA A 28 11.19 6.57 -2.59
CA ALA A 28 12.24 6.97 -1.66
C ALA A 28 11.84 6.70 -0.20
N GLN A 29 10.54 6.65 0.07
CA GLN A 29 10.00 6.39 1.39
C GLN A 29 9.36 5.02 1.54
N ALA A 30 9.29 4.23 0.46
CA ALA A 30 8.59 2.96 0.43
C ALA A 30 7.14 3.10 0.94
N ALA A 31 6.42 4.10 0.40
CA ALA A 31 5.10 4.47 0.88
C ALA A 31 4.06 4.47 -0.25
N LEU A 32 2.86 3.98 0.06
CA LEU A 32 1.67 4.09 -0.80
C LEU A 32 0.66 5.01 -0.13
N CYS A 33 0.04 5.87 -0.93
CA CYS A 33 -0.99 6.79 -0.48
C CYS A 33 -2.13 6.79 -1.49
N LEU A 34 -3.36 6.61 -1.03
CA LEU A 34 -4.56 6.83 -1.83
C LEU A 34 -4.98 8.29 -1.67
N VAL A 35 -5.24 8.98 -2.78
CA VAL A 35 -5.66 10.37 -2.79
C VAL A 35 -7.04 10.46 -3.40
N ASP A 36 -7.99 11.04 -2.66
CA ASP A 36 -9.31 11.31 -3.20
C ASP A 36 -9.22 12.42 -4.27
N PRO A 37 -9.68 12.18 -5.51
CA PRO A 37 -9.46 13.12 -6.61
C PRO A 37 -10.34 14.38 -6.54
N GLU A 38 -11.40 14.37 -5.73
CA GLU A 38 -12.34 15.51 -5.62
C GLU A 38 -11.96 16.46 -4.47
N SER A 39 -11.67 15.89 -3.31
CA SER A 39 -11.34 16.58 -2.06
C SER A 39 -9.84 16.78 -1.85
N GLY A 40 -9.01 15.92 -2.44
CA GLY A 40 -7.57 15.87 -2.21
C GLY A 40 -7.17 15.27 -0.85
N GLU A 41 -8.10 14.60 -0.16
CA GLU A 41 -7.79 13.90 1.10
C GLU A 41 -6.79 12.75 0.84
N GLU A 42 -5.77 12.66 1.70
CA GLU A 42 -4.69 11.67 1.59
C GLU A 42 -4.84 10.57 2.65
N GLU A 43 -4.85 9.32 2.21
CA GLU A 43 -4.85 8.14 3.08
C GLU A 43 -3.58 7.31 2.86
N VAL A 44 -2.72 7.22 3.88
CA VAL A 44 -1.48 6.45 3.79
C VAL A 44 -1.75 4.97 4.09
N LEU A 45 -1.49 4.12 3.10
CA LEU A 45 -1.80 2.69 3.15
C LEU A 45 -0.65 1.83 3.73
N THR A 46 0.49 2.44 4.02
CA THR A 46 1.73 1.78 4.45
C THR A 46 2.18 2.20 5.83
N VAL A 47 2.95 1.35 6.50
CA VAL A 47 3.57 1.65 7.80
C VAL A 47 5.09 1.71 7.68
N SER A 48 5.72 2.66 8.39
CA SER A 48 7.17 2.63 8.59
C SER A 48 7.53 1.77 9.79
N LEU A 49 8.41 0.79 9.57
CA LEU A 49 8.96 -0.08 10.62
C LEU A 49 10.44 0.22 10.92
N LEU A 50 10.94 1.39 10.50
CA LEU A 50 12.35 1.75 10.68
C LEU A 50 12.76 1.76 12.15
N SER A 51 11.87 2.24 13.03
CA SER A 51 12.09 2.25 14.48
C SER A 51 12.15 0.85 15.10
N ASP A 52 11.53 -0.14 14.46
CA ASP A 52 11.58 -1.55 14.84
C ASP A 52 12.77 -2.29 14.19
N GLY A 53 13.61 -1.59 13.42
CA GLY A 53 14.81 -2.13 12.77
C GLY A 53 14.58 -2.76 11.40
N TYR A 54 13.38 -2.63 10.82
CA TYR A 54 13.07 -3.17 9.49
C TYR A 54 13.17 -2.09 8.42
N VAL A 55 13.75 -2.46 7.28
CA VAL A 55 13.91 -1.59 6.11
C VAL A 55 13.33 -2.30 4.89
N ALA A 56 12.43 -1.63 4.18
CA ALA A 56 11.90 -2.14 2.92
C ALA A 56 12.98 -2.00 1.84
N LEU A 57 13.15 -3.03 1.01
CA LEU A 57 14.01 -2.94 -0.16
C LEU A 57 13.39 -2.02 -1.22
N PRO A 58 14.16 -1.55 -2.22
CA PRO A 58 13.60 -0.77 -3.32
C PRO A 58 12.44 -1.51 -3.99
N GLY A 59 11.30 -0.84 -4.15
CA GLY A 59 10.07 -1.44 -4.68
C GLY A 59 9.26 -2.25 -3.67
N GLU A 60 9.70 -2.36 -2.42
CA GLU A 60 8.93 -3.02 -1.35
C GLU A 60 8.29 -1.98 -0.43
N VAL A 61 7.23 -2.41 0.27
CA VAL A 61 6.51 -1.64 1.29
C VAL A 61 6.08 -2.56 2.43
N PHE A 62 5.77 -1.96 3.58
CA PHE A 62 5.12 -2.68 4.68
C PHE A 62 3.68 -2.23 4.81
N VAL A 63 2.76 -3.19 4.88
CA VAL A 63 1.33 -2.97 5.02
C VAL A 63 0.85 -3.75 6.23
N ARG A 64 -0.02 -3.11 7.03
CA ARG A 64 -0.71 -3.77 8.13
C ARG A 64 -2.16 -3.99 7.78
N ASP A 65 -2.71 -5.03 8.36
CA ASP A 65 -4.14 -5.22 8.43
C ASP A 65 -4.69 -4.39 9.60
N TYR A 66 -5.22 -3.21 9.30
CA TYR A 66 -5.79 -2.32 10.31
C TYR A 66 -7.24 -2.71 10.57
N SER A 67 -7.75 -2.47 11.79
CA SER A 67 -9.17 -2.72 12.08
C SER A 67 -10.09 -1.88 11.18
N GLU A 68 -9.72 -0.64 10.89
CA GLU A 68 -10.47 0.27 10.00
C GLU A 68 -10.33 -0.12 8.52
N HIS A 69 -9.21 -0.76 8.16
CA HIS A 69 -8.91 -1.19 6.80
C HIS A 69 -8.70 -2.70 6.72
N SER A 70 -9.62 -3.45 7.32
CA SER A 70 -9.52 -4.90 7.43
C SER A 70 -9.56 -5.56 6.06
N GLY A 71 -8.49 -6.27 5.71
CA GLY A 71 -8.26 -6.90 4.42
C GLY A 71 -7.40 -6.08 3.44
N LEU A 72 -6.82 -4.95 3.86
CA LEU A 72 -6.02 -4.07 2.99
C LEU A 72 -4.88 -4.80 2.24
N PRO A 73 -4.04 -5.64 2.87
CA PRO A 73 -3.02 -6.40 2.16
C PRO A 73 -3.59 -7.28 1.03
N THR A 74 -4.70 -7.97 1.32
CA THR A 74 -5.39 -8.83 0.35
C THR A 74 -5.98 -8.02 -0.80
N ALA A 75 -6.54 -6.85 -0.52
CA ALA A 75 -7.09 -5.96 -1.53
C ALA A 75 -6.00 -5.43 -2.48
N LEU A 76 -4.83 -5.06 -1.96
CA LEU A 76 -3.68 -4.63 -2.76
C LEU A 76 -3.18 -5.74 -3.70
N VAL A 77 -3.15 -7.00 -3.22
CA VAL A 77 -2.82 -8.16 -4.07
C VAL A 77 -3.89 -8.38 -5.14
N THR A 78 -5.16 -8.36 -4.74
CA THR A 78 -6.29 -8.60 -5.64
C THR A 78 -6.38 -7.55 -6.75
N ALA A 79 -6.07 -6.29 -6.42
CA ALA A 79 -6.01 -5.20 -7.37
C ALA A 79 -4.75 -5.23 -8.26
N GLY A 80 -3.83 -6.18 -8.07
CA GLY A 80 -2.57 -6.24 -8.80
C GLY A 80 -1.70 -4.99 -8.59
N VAL A 81 -1.75 -4.43 -7.38
CA VAL A 81 -0.87 -3.32 -6.94
C VAL A 81 0.40 -3.89 -6.34
N CYS A 82 0.27 -4.93 -5.53
CA CYS A 82 1.38 -5.57 -4.84
C CYS A 82 1.35 -7.10 -4.96
N GLU A 83 2.48 -7.73 -4.68
CA GLU A 83 2.58 -9.15 -4.33
C GLU A 83 3.10 -9.32 -2.90
N LEU A 84 2.67 -10.38 -2.21
CA LEU A 84 3.18 -10.71 -0.88
C LEU A 84 4.61 -11.25 -0.98
N VAL A 85 5.53 -10.68 -0.21
CA VAL A 85 6.91 -11.19 -0.08
C VAL A 85 7.02 -12.08 1.15
N GLU A 86 6.60 -11.58 2.32
CA GLU A 86 6.58 -12.34 3.57
C GLU A 86 5.63 -11.71 4.59
N GLU A 87 5.35 -12.47 5.65
CA GLU A 87 4.63 -12.00 6.84
C GLU A 87 5.62 -11.88 8.01
N LEU A 88 5.56 -10.74 8.71
CA LEU A 88 6.40 -10.39 9.82
C LEU A 88 5.56 -10.25 11.08
N SER A 89 6.11 -10.73 12.20
CA SER A 89 5.59 -10.42 13.53
C SER A 89 6.48 -9.35 14.16
N VAL A 90 5.91 -8.17 14.41
CA VAL A 90 6.65 -6.97 14.82
C VAL A 90 6.22 -6.51 16.21
N GLY A 91 7.21 -6.12 17.02
CA GLY A 91 7.00 -5.60 18.36
C GLY A 91 6.78 -6.69 19.43
N PRO A 92 6.77 -6.31 20.72
CA PRO A 92 6.74 -7.25 21.85
C PRO A 92 5.42 -8.02 21.98
N PHE A 93 4.35 -7.55 21.33
CA PHE A 93 3.03 -8.18 21.34
C PHE A 93 2.69 -8.89 20.02
N GLY A 94 3.62 -8.93 19.07
CA GLY A 94 3.51 -9.71 17.84
C GLY A 94 2.44 -9.22 16.86
N SER A 95 2.44 -7.93 16.52
CA SER A 95 1.57 -7.41 15.47
C SER A 95 1.99 -7.95 14.11
N TRP A 96 1.02 -8.47 13.34
CA TRP A 96 1.27 -8.96 11.99
C TRP A 96 1.40 -7.81 10.99
N VAL A 97 2.44 -7.88 10.16
CA VAL A 97 2.72 -6.94 9.07
C VAL A 97 3.11 -7.73 7.84
N GLN A 98 2.57 -7.40 6.68
CA GLN A 98 3.05 -7.97 5.42
C GLN A 98 4.13 -7.07 4.80
N ARG A 99 5.25 -7.68 4.43
CA ARG A 99 6.17 -7.08 3.46
C ARG A 99 5.67 -7.43 2.07
N MET A 100 5.49 -6.41 1.25
CA MET A 100 4.90 -6.55 -0.08
C MET A 100 5.79 -5.89 -1.11
N ARG A 101 5.86 -6.46 -2.31
CA ARG A 101 6.52 -5.82 -3.46
C ARG A 101 5.47 -5.10 -4.28
N VAL A 102 5.70 -3.82 -4.54
CA VAL A 102 4.91 -3.00 -5.46
C VAL A 102 5.22 -3.48 -6.87
N LEU A 103 4.17 -3.84 -7.60
CA LEU A 103 4.29 -4.25 -9.00
C LEU A 103 4.57 -3.02 -9.87
N GLU A 104 4.91 -3.21 -11.15
CA GLU A 104 4.84 -2.09 -12.07
C GLU A 104 3.38 -1.81 -12.41
N ALA A 105 3.02 -0.53 -12.51
CA ALA A 105 1.69 -0.17 -12.99
C ALA A 105 1.53 -0.78 -14.39
N PRO A 106 0.41 -1.48 -14.68
CA PRO A 106 0.19 -2.02 -16.01
C PRO A 106 0.31 -0.87 -16.99
N SER A 107 1.29 -0.95 -17.88
CA SER A 107 1.50 0.04 -18.92
C SER A 107 0.19 0.11 -19.69
N ALA A 108 -0.50 1.24 -19.64
CA ALA A 108 -1.66 1.48 -20.48
C ALA A 108 -1.20 1.24 -21.92
N HIS A 109 -1.51 0.07 -22.48
CA HIS A 109 -1.39 -0.17 -23.91
C HIS A 109 -2.38 0.79 -24.56
N ARG A 110 -1.90 1.99 -24.93
CA ARG A 110 -2.57 2.78 -25.95
C ARG A 110 -2.53 1.92 -27.20
N SER A 111 -3.73 1.65 -27.69
CA SER A 111 -4.05 0.90 -28.90
C SER A 111 -3.26 1.38 -30.12
#